data_AF-A0A5K0V530-F1
#
_entry.id   AF-A0A5K0V530-F1
#
_cell.length_a   1.000
_cell.length_b   1.000
_cell.length_c   1.000
_cell.angle_alpha   90.00
_cell.angle_beta   90.00
_cell.angle_gamma   90.00
#
_symmetry.space_group_name_H-M   'P 1'
#
loop_
_entity.id
_entity.type
_entity.pdbx_description
1 polymer ?
#
loop_
_entity_poly.entity_id
_entity_poly.type
_entity_poly.pdbx_seq_one_letter_code
_entity_poly.pdbx_strand_id
1 'polypeptide(L)' 'EVAGIKETFDMMDSNKKGRITFEELKVGLHKIGHQVPDSDVQMLMEA' A
#
# COMPACT_ATOMS: atom_id res chain seq x y z
N GLU A 1 -5.09 11.32 -16.51
CA GLU A 1 -3.72 10.87 -16.17
C GLU A 1 -3.78 10.09 -14.86
N VAL A 2 -3.83 8.75 -14.93
CA VAL A 2 -3.97 7.83 -13.77
C VAL A 2 -2.82 6.81 -13.72
N ALA A 3 -1.83 6.96 -14.60
CA ALA A 3 -0.74 6.00 -14.77
C ALA A 3 0.23 6.00 -13.57
N GLY A 4 0.58 7.17 -13.03
CA GLY A 4 1.58 7.26 -11.95
C GLY A 4 1.12 6.66 -10.62
N ILE A 5 -0.17 6.78 -10.29
CA ILE A 5 -0.72 6.15 -9.09
C ILE A 5 -0.80 4.64 -9.30
N LYS A 6 -1.23 4.18 -10.47
CA LYS A 6 -1.34 2.75 -10.78
C LYS A 6 0.01 2.03 -10.71
N GLU A 7 1.09 2.62 -11.23
CA GLU A 7 2.44 2.02 -11.14
C GLU A 7 2.95 1.96 -9.70
N THR A 8 2.70 3.00 -8.92
CA THR A 8 3.10 3.01 -7.49
C THR A 8 2.34 1.93 -6.72
N PHE A 9 1.04 1.78 -7.00
CA PHE A 9 0.22 0.72 -6.42
C PHE A 9 0.64 -0.68 -6.90
N ASP A 10 0.98 -0.86 -8.18
CA ASP A 10 1.44 -2.13 -8.75
C ASP A 10 2.82 -2.54 -8.19
N MET A 11 3.69 -1.55 -7.92
CA MET A 11 4.99 -1.78 -7.30
C MET A 11 4.89 -2.20 -5.83
N MET A 12 3.83 -1.78 -5.12
CA MET A 12 3.54 -2.22 -3.76
C MET A 12 2.70 -3.51 -3.71
N ASP A 13 1.83 -3.74 -4.69
CA ASP A 13 1.04 -4.96 -4.92
C ASP A 13 1.95 -6.10 -5.41
N SER A 14 2.80 -6.59 -4.50
CA SER A 14 3.71 -7.72 -4.73
C SER A 14 2.98 -8.98 -5.21
N ASN A 15 1.70 -9.12 -4.88
CA ASN A 15 0.85 -10.22 -5.34
C ASN A 15 0.20 -10.00 -6.72
N LYS A 16 0.37 -8.83 -7.36
CA LYS A 16 -0.23 -8.49 -8.67
C LYS A 16 -1.72 -8.82 -8.76
N LYS A 17 -2.46 -8.66 -7.65
CA LYS A 17 -3.91 -8.86 -7.61
C LYS A 17 -4.67 -7.63 -8.14
N GLY A 18 -3.97 -6.56 -8.46
CA GLY A 18 -4.55 -5.28 -8.88
C GLY A 18 -5.16 -4.50 -7.72
N ARG A 19 -4.91 -4.92 -6.47
CA ARG A 19 -5.35 -4.29 -5.23
C ARG A 19 -4.35 -4.60 -4.13
N ILE A 20 -3.72 -3.56 -3.58
CA ILE A 20 -2.90 -3.69 -2.39
C ILE A 20 -3.75 -4.22 -1.23
N THR A 21 -3.27 -5.28 -0.60
CA THR A 21 -3.84 -5.77 0.65
C THR A 21 -3.30 -4.97 1.83
N PHE A 22 -4.03 -4.97 2.93
CA PHE A 22 -3.62 -4.34 4.18
C PHE A 22 -2.21 -4.77 4.62
N GLU A 23 -1.91 -6.06 4.51
CA GLU A 23 -0.59 -6.59 4.83
C GLU A 23 0.49 -6.05 3.89
N GLU A 24 0.23 -5.95 2.59
CA GLU A 24 1.17 -5.38 1.62
C GLU A 24 1.40 -3.89 1.84
N LEU A 25 0.35 -3.13 2.17
CA LEU A 25 0.49 -1.71 2.50
C LEU A 25 1.30 -1.54 3.77
N LYS A 26 0.99 -2.31 4.82
CA LYS A 26 1.70 -2.29 6.11
C LYS A 26 3.16 -2.66 5.94
N VAL A 27 3.45 -3.74 5.22
CA VAL A 27 4.82 -4.20 4.94
C VAL A 27 5.55 -3.20 4.05
N GLY A 28 4.88 -2.60 3.07
CA GLY A 28 5.41 -1.55 2.21
C GLY A 28 5.83 -0.31 3.00
N LEU A 29 4.93 0.19 3.86
CA LEU A 29 5.18 1.31 4.79
C LEU A 29 6.33 1.00 5.75
N HIS A 30 6.35 -0.22 6.30
CA HIS A 30 7.42 -0.67 7.18
C HIS A 30 8.77 -0.71 6.46
N LYS A 31 8.79 -1.19 5.21
CA LYS A 31 9.98 -1.24 4.35
C LYS A 31 10.58 0.12 4.01
N ILE A 32 9.74 1.15 3.86
CA ILE A 32 10.21 2.54 3.67
C ILE A 32 10.56 3.24 4.99
N GLY A 33 10.59 2.50 6.11
CA GLY A 33 11.02 3.00 7.41
C GLY A 33 9.91 3.68 8.22
N HIS A 34 8.65 3.62 7.76
CA HIS A 34 7.51 4.08 8.52
C HIS A 34 6.82 2.91 9.21
N GLN A 35 7.01 2.81 10.53
CA GLN A 35 6.23 1.90 11.37
C GLN A 35 4.84 2.52 11.60
N VAL A 36 3.91 2.18 10.71
CA VAL A 36 2.53 2.62 10.78
C VAL A 36 1.70 1.55 11.48
N PRO A 37 0.92 1.90 12.53
CA PRO A 37 0.06 0.94 13.23
C PRO A 37 -1.15 0.55 12.38
N ASP A 38 -1.74 -0.58 12.72
CA ASP A 38 -2.83 -1.18 11.94
C ASP A 38 -4.02 -0.23 11.71
N SER A 39 -4.36 0.60 12.70
CA SER A 39 -5.43 1.59 12.60
C SER A 39 -5.14 2.67 11.55
N ASP A 40 -3.91 3.19 11.49
CA ASP A 40 -3.51 4.21 10.50
C ASP A 40 -3.45 3.61 9.09
N VAL A 41 -2.99 2.37 8.94
CA VAL A 41 -3.00 1.66 7.65
C VAL A 41 -4.43 1.49 7.14
N GLN A 42 -5.37 1.13 8.02
CA GLN A 42 -6.79 1.03 7.65
C GLN A 42 -7.36 2.39 7.21
N MET A 43 -7.05 3.46 7.93
CA MET A 43 -7.49 4.81 7.55
C MET A 43 -6.95 5.24 6.20
N LEU A 44 -5.70 4.87 5.86
CA LEU A 44 -5.10 5.14 4.55
C LEU A 44 -5.71 4.31 3.42
N MET A 45 -6.26 3.12 3.72
CA MET A 45 -6.94 2.28 2.73
C MET A 45 -8.40 2.66 2.50
N GLU A 46 -9.07 3.23 3.52
CA GLU A 46 -10.47 3.64 3.45
C GLU A 46 -10.65 5.08 2.88
N ALA A 47 -9.58 5.85 2.72
CA ALA A 47 -9.56 7.20 2.17
C ALA A 47 -9.47 7.22 0.63
#